data_AF-A0A7U9R6B0-F1
#
_entry.id   AF-A0A7U9R6B0-F1
#
_cell.length_a   1.000
_cell.length_b   1.000
_cell.length_c   1.000
_cell.angle_alpha   90.00
_cell.angle_beta   90.00
_cell.angle_gamma   90.00
#
_symmetry.space_group_name_H-M   'P 1'
#
loop_
_entity.id
_entity.type
_entity.pdbx_description
1 polymer ?
#
loop_
_entity_poly.entity_id
_entity_poly.type
_entity_poly.pdbx_seq_one_letter_code
_entity_poly.pdbx_strand_id
1 'polypeptide(L)' 'MLEPRELKKEDGIIIEFKVQDTEEEPELVDTVRAALRQIEEKRYESILTEKGILGNRIRKYGFAFRGKTVLIGR' A
#
# COMPACT_ATOMS: atom_id res chain seq x y z
N MET A 1 -6.97 -1.62 3.78
CA MET A 1 -7.41 -0.21 3.60
C MET A 1 -7.99 0.28 4.92
N LEU A 2 -7.66 1.50 5.32
CA LEU A 2 -8.13 2.17 6.53
C LEU A 2 -8.76 3.50 6.12
N GLU A 3 -10.00 3.69 6.55
CA GLU A 3 -10.76 4.91 6.32
C GLU A 3 -10.62 5.82 7.55
N PRO A 4 -10.31 7.12 7.36
CA PRO A 4 -10.26 8.07 8.45
C PRO A 4 -11.66 8.37 8.98
N ARG A 5 -11.75 8.81 10.25
CA ARG A 5 -13.01 9.25 10.85
C ARG A 5 -13.39 10.64 10.34
N GLU A 6 -12.40 11.54 10.24
CA GLU A 6 -12.58 12.89 9.68
C GLU A 6 -12.00 12.99 8.26
N LEU A 7 -12.82 12.68 7.25
CA LEU A 7 -12.44 12.63 5.82
C LEU A 7 -11.73 13.89 5.28
N LYS A 8 -11.97 15.05 5.89
CA LYS A 8 -11.39 16.34 5.51
C LYS A 8 -10.16 16.73 6.34
N LYS A 9 -9.82 16.00 7.40
CA LYS A 9 -8.73 16.34 8.34
C LYS A 9 -7.72 15.24 8.53
N GLU A 10 -8.05 14.00 8.23
CA GLU A 10 -7.19 12.83 8.38
C GLU A 10 -6.92 12.15 7.05
N ASP A 11 -5.89 11.32 7.02
CA ASP A 11 -5.41 10.66 5.81
C ASP A 11 -6.04 9.26 5.68
N GLY A 12 -6.38 8.88 4.45
CA GLY A 12 -6.72 7.49 4.12
C GLY A 12 -5.47 6.66 3.95
N ILE A 13 -5.51 5.38 4.34
CA ILE A 13 -4.32 4.51 4.26
C ILE A 13 -4.66 3.24 3.49
N ILE A 14 -3.87 2.94 2.47
CA ILE A 14 -3.90 1.67 1.74
C ILE A 14 -2.61 0.93 2.06
N ILE A 15 -2.75 -0.33 2.48
CA ILE A 15 -1.64 -1.18 2.88
C ILE A 15 -1.80 -2.49 2.13
N GLU A 16 -0.72 -2.93 1.49
CA GLU A 16 -0.63 -4.24 0.85
C GLU A 16 0.52 -5.03 1.48
N PHE A 17 0.29 -6.31 1.76
CA PHE A 17 1.26 -7.19 2.39
C PHE A 17 1.65 -8.29 1.41
N LYS A 18 2.95 -8.48 1.19
CA LYS A 18 3.50 -9.57 0.39
C LYS A 18 4.60 -10.30 1.12
N VAL A 19 4.55 -11.63 1.07
CA VAL A 19 5.71 -12.47 1.35
C VAL A 19 6.59 -12.46 0.11
N GLN A 20 7.90 -12.34 0.30
CA GLN A 20 8.86 -12.32 -0.80
C GLN A 20 8.75 -13.60 -1.64
N ASP A 21 8.57 -13.43 -2.93
CA ASP A 21 8.78 -14.48 -3.93
C ASP A 21 10.22 -14.38 -4.44
N THR A 22 11.10 -15.30 -4.05
CA THR A 22 12.52 -15.19 -4.43
C THR A 22 12.80 -15.50 -5.91
N GLU A 23 11.86 -16.11 -6.63
CA GLU A 23 12.02 -16.40 -8.06
C GLU A 23 11.70 -15.17 -8.92
N GLU A 24 10.63 -14.43 -8.57
CA GLU A 24 10.20 -13.22 -9.29
C GLU A 24 10.72 -11.90 -8.67
N GLU A 25 10.92 -11.87 -7.35
CA GLU A 25 11.24 -10.70 -6.53
C GLU A 25 12.49 -10.97 -5.65
N PRO A 26 13.69 -11.03 -6.26
CA PRO A 26 14.90 -11.52 -5.59
C PRO A 26 15.33 -10.66 -4.39
N GLU A 27 15.00 -9.37 -4.39
CA GLU A 27 15.23 -8.48 -3.25
C GLU A 27 13.91 -8.07 -2.57
N LEU A 28 13.96 -7.81 -1.26
CA LEU A 28 12.80 -7.30 -0.51
C LEU A 28 12.24 -5.99 -1.11
N VAL A 29 13.10 -5.17 -1.73
CA VAL A 29 12.67 -3.94 -2.42
C VAL A 29 11.80 -4.24 -3.64
N ASP A 30 12.04 -5.34 -4.34
CA ASP A 30 11.22 -5.75 -5.48
C ASP A 30 9.84 -6.22 -5.00
N THR A 31 9.78 -6.93 -3.88
CA THR A 31 8.50 -7.27 -3.23
C THR A 31 7.73 -6.03 -2.76
N VAL A 32 8.42 -5.01 -2.24
CA VAL A 32 7.77 -3.71 -1.91
C VAL A 32 7.19 -3.07 -3.17
N ARG A 33 7.97 -3.02 -4.27
CA ARG A 33 7.51 -2.47 -5.55
C ARG A 33 6.31 -3.25 -6.08
N ALA A 34 6.31 -4.58 -5.97
CA ALA A 34 5.20 -5.43 -6.38
C ALA A 34 3.94 -5.15 -5.54
N ALA A 35 4.08 -4.99 -4.22
CA ALA A 35 2.98 -4.62 -3.33
C ALA A 35 2.40 -3.24 -3.69
N LEU A 36 3.25 -2.24 -3.94
CA LEU A 36 2.80 -0.91 -4.38
C LEU A 36 2.13 -0.96 -5.75
N ARG A 37 2.68 -1.72 -6.71
CA ARG A 37 2.06 -1.94 -8.02
C ARG A 37 0.67 -2.57 -7.90
N GLN A 38 0.51 -3.56 -7.03
CA GLN A 38 -0.79 -4.19 -6.78
C GLN A 38 -1.83 -3.19 -6.25
N ILE A 39 -1.43 -2.24 -5.39
CA ILE A 39 -2.30 -1.14 -4.94
C ILE A 39 -2.79 -0.30 -6.12
N GLU A 40 -1.89 0.08 -7.04
CA GLU A 40 -2.23 0.88 -8.21
C GLU A 40 -3.13 0.13 -9.19
N GLU A 41 -2.81 -1.13 -9.50
CA GLU A 41 -3.57 -1.97 -10.43
C GLU A 41 -5.00 -2.23 -9.93
N LYS A 42 -5.16 -2.45 -8.62
CA LYS A 42 -6.48 -2.66 -8.00
C LYS A 42 -7.28 -1.36 -7.84
N ARG A 43 -6.64 -0.20 -8.03
CA ARG A 43 -7.26 1.13 -7.91
C ARG A 43 -7.99 1.34 -6.59
N TYR A 44 -7.48 0.79 -5.48
CA TYR A 44 -8.11 0.95 -4.15
C TYR A 44 -8.28 2.42 -3.74
N GLU A 45 -7.45 3.30 -4.28
CA GLU A 45 -7.57 4.75 -4.11
C GLU A 45 -8.95 5.28 -4.52
N SER A 46 -9.58 4.70 -5.55
CA SER A 46 -10.88 5.17 -6.03
C SER A 46 -11.94 5.14 -4.93
N ILE A 47 -11.97 4.08 -4.12
CA ILE A 47 -12.92 3.89 -3.01
C ILE A 47 -12.81 5.02 -1.99
N LEU A 48 -11.59 5.46 -1.69
CA LEU A 48 -11.33 6.54 -0.73
C LEU A 48 -11.63 7.92 -1.34
N THR A 49 -11.31 8.12 -2.62
CA THR A 49 -11.63 9.37 -3.33
C THR A 49 -13.13 9.57 -3.53
N GLU A 50 -13.89 8.50 -3.80
CA GLU A 50 -15.35 8.53 -3.91
C GLU A 50 -16.01 8.91 -2.58
N LYS A 51 -15.36 8.60 -1.45
CA LYS A 51 -15.78 9.04 -0.11
C LYS A 51 -15.42 10.50 0.18
N GLY A 52 -14.67 11.18 -0.69
CA GLY A 52 -14.32 12.59 -0.57
C GLY A 52 -12.97 12.85 0.07
N ILE A 53 -12.11 11.83 0.21
CA ILE A 53 -10.71 12.01 0.64
C ILE A 53 -9.91 12.48 -0.59
N LEU A 54 -9.12 13.54 -0.43
CA LEU A 54 -8.27 14.03 -1.51
C LEU A 54 -7.16 13.02 -1.82
N GLY A 55 -6.86 12.77 -3.10
CA GLY A 55 -5.83 11.79 -3.50
C GLY A 55 -4.45 12.06 -2.88
N ASN A 56 -4.06 13.33 -2.74
CA ASN A 56 -2.82 13.72 -2.07
C ASN A 56 -2.78 13.43 -0.55
N ARG A 57 -3.91 12.99 0.02
CA ARG A 57 -4.08 12.57 1.41
C ARG A 57 -4.28 11.07 1.57
N ILE A 58 -4.13 10.32 0.49
CA ILE A 58 -4.16 8.86 0.51
C ILE A 58 -2.72 8.37 0.56
N ARG A 59 -2.36 7.68 1.64
CA ARG A 59 -1.04 7.09 1.83
C ARG A 59 -1.09 5.63 1.42
N LYS A 60 -0.17 5.22 0.55
CA LYS A 60 -0.03 3.85 0.08
C LYS A 60 1.24 3.27 0.68
N TYR A 61 1.18 2.04 1.17
CA TYR A 61 2.33 1.35 1.76
C TYR A 61 2.40 -0.09 1.29
N GLY A 62 3.58 -0.49 0.82
CA GLY A 62 3.91 -1.88 0.51
C GLY A 62 4.74 -2.48 1.64
N PHE A 63 4.25 -3.56 2.24
CA PHE A 63 4.94 -4.33 3.26
C PHE A 63 5.46 -5.63 2.65
N ALA A 64 6.79 -5.77 2.59
CA ALA A 64 7.46 -6.96 2.10
C ALA A 64 8.05 -7.77 3.26
N PHE A 65 7.75 -9.08 3.33
CA PHE A 65 8.22 -9.96 4.39
C PHE A 65 9.20 -11.00 3.87
N ARG A 66 10.31 -11.18 4.60
CA ARG A 66 11.22 -12.32 4.50
C ARG A 66 11.41 -12.90 5.90
N GLY A 67 10.61 -13.92 6.23
CA GLY A 67 10.56 -14.48 7.58
C GLY A 67 10.16 -13.42 8.61
N LYS A 68 11.07 -13.11 9.55
CA LYS A 68 10.85 -12.08 10.58
C LYS A 68 11.30 -10.68 10.15
N THR A 69 11.92 -10.55 8.99
CA THR A 69 12.34 -9.26 8.44
C THR A 69 11.20 -8.67 7.62
N VAL A 70 10.88 -7.40 7.87
CA VAL A 70 9.91 -6.62 7.08
C VAL A 70 10.58 -5.38 6.51
N LEU A 71 10.35 -5.10 5.23
CA LEU A 71 10.66 -3.83 4.60
C LEU A 71 9.34 -3.12 4.27
N ILE A 72 9.25 -1.86 4.67
CA ILE A 72 8.08 -1.02 4.41
C ILE A 72 8.51 0.08 3.46
N GLY A 73 7.84 0.17 2.31
CA GLY A 73 8.01 1.27 1.36
C GLY A 73 6.70 2.00 1.08
N ARG A 74 6.83 3.17 0.46
CA ARG A 74 5.75 4.08 0.09
C ARG A 74 5.97 4.57 -1.33
#